data_AF-A0A962ZMH2-F1
#
_entry.id   AF-A0A962ZMH2-F1
#
_cell.length_a   1.000
_cell.length_b   1.000
_cell.length_c   1.000
_cell.angle_alpha   90.00
_cell.angle_beta   90.00
_cell.angle_gamma   90.00
#
_symmetry.space_group_name_H-M   'P 1'
#
loop_
_entity.id
_entity.type
_entity.pdbx_description
1 polymer ?
#
loop_
_entity_poly.entity_id
_entity_poly.type
_entity_poly.pdbx_seq_one_letter_code
_entity_poly.pdbx_strand_id
1 'polypeptide(L)'
;MLDINALHDSRAWPHPTGPVTLCETHISWVFLTGDYAYKIKKPVDFGFLDFSTLDKRKHFCDEEVRLNRRLAPEIYLDVVPICGDPHSPRVGGEGPVLEFAVRMRQFDPDMSFDRMLLRGELHAAHMRLAAETLAGFHADIAVAPDNSDFGAPQQVCRPVIENFDTLHQEIEPLLDDAELKAHIAELEAWSLNANRTLAETLRQRREQGFIRECHGDLHLRNILYWQQAVIPFDCLEFDPQLRWIDVMSELAFL
;
A
#
# COMPACT_ATOMS: atom_id res chain seq x y z
N MET A 1 23.47 0.30 13.45
CA MET A 1 22.22 0.62 12.73
C MET A 1 22.62 1.41 11.50
N LEU A 2 22.05 1.12 10.32
CA LEU A 2 22.35 1.83 9.07
C LEU A 2 22.18 3.35 9.25
N ASP A 3 23.16 4.14 8.82
CA ASP A 3 23.01 5.59 8.66
C ASP A 3 22.30 5.87 7.34
N ILE A 4 21.02 6.21 7.40
CA ILE A 4 20.19 6.47 6.21
C ILE A 4 20.75 7.63 5.38
N ASN A 5 21.40 8.62 6.00
CA ASN A 5 21.96 9.75 5.27
C ASN A 5 23.17 9.36 4.41
N ALA A 6 23.86 8.27 4.76
CA ALA A 6 25.00 7.78 3.99
C ALA A 6 24.58 7.28 2.59
N LEU A 7 23.30 6.99 2.37
CA LEU A 7 22.75 6.61 1.06
C LEU A 7 22.61 7.79 0.09
N HIS A 8 22.78 9.04 0.52
CA HIS A 8 22.91 10.17 -0.41
C HIS A 8 24.22 10.14 -1.22
N ASP A 9 25.21 9.36 -0.79
CA ASP A 9 26.44 9.19 -1.55
C ASP A 9 26.20 8.32 -2.79
N SER A 10 26.48 8.87 -3.97
CA SER A 10 26.42 8.15 -5.26
C SER A 10 27.17 6.81 -5.25
N ARG A 11 28.23 6.67 -4.44
CA ARG A 11 29.03 5.44 -4.33
C ARG A 11 28.31 4.30 -3.60
N ALA A 12 27.20 4.58 -2.93
CA ALA A 12 26.38 3.56 -2.29
C ALA A 12 25.60 2.70 -3.29
N TRP A 13 25.46 3.15 -4.54
CA TRP A 13 24.59 2.54 -5.55
C TRP A 13 25.39 1.74 -6.59
N PRO A 14 24.86 0.63 -7.11
CA PRO A 14 25.58 -0.25 -8.05
C PRO A 14 25.54 0.26 -9.50
N HIS A 15 24.99 1.46 -9.73
CA HIS A 15 24.84 2.07 -11.04
C HIS A 15 25.15 3.58 -10.95
N PRO A 16 25.45 4.25 -12.07
CA PRO A 16 25.55 5.71 -12.09
C PRO A 16 24.24 6.35 -11.59
N THR A 17 24.35 7.33 -10.71
CA THR A 17 23.20 8.07 -10.20
C THR A 17 23.28 9.54 -10.59
N GLY A 18 22.11 10.15 -10.78
CA GLY A 18 21.99 11.60 -10.68
C GLY A 18 22.05 12.07 -9.22
N PRO A 19 21.61 13.31 -8.93
CA PRO A 19 21.33 13.73 -7.55
C PRO A 19 20.35 12.76 -6.89
N VAL A 20 20.71 12.27 -5.70
CA VAL A 20 19.87 11.33 -4.96
C VAL A 20 18.89 12.13 -4.10
N THR A 21 17.59 11.95 -4.37
CA THR A 21 16.50 12.58 -3.62
C THR A 21 15.89 11.58 -2.66
N LEU A 22 15.68 11.99 -1.41
CA LEU A 22 14.98 11.19 -0.41
C LEU A 22 13.53 11.67 -0.27
N CYS A 23 12.59 10.76 -0.47
CA CYS A 23 11.18 10.95 -0.13
C CYS A 23 10.85 10.12 1.11
N GLU A 24 10.18 10.72 2.09
CA GLU A 24 9.89 10.06 3.36
C GLU A 24 8.37 9.90 3.54
N THR A 25 7.96 8.69 3.91
CA THR A 25 6.59 8.37 4.32
C THR A 25 6.57 8.03 5.81
N HIS A 26 5.40 7.68 6.36
CA HIS A 26 5.29 7.28 7.76
C HIS A 26 6.06 5.97 8.05
N ILE A 27 6.17 5.07 7.07
CA ILE A 27 6.72 3.72 7.25
C ILE A 27 7.93 3.40 6.36
N SER A 28 8.36 4.31 5.50
CA SER A 28 9.45 4.05 4.54
C SER A 28 10.25 5.30 4.16
N TRP A 29 11.49 5.06 3.75
CA TRP A 29 12.36 5.98 3.03
C TRP A 29 12.46 5.54 1.57
N VAL A 30 12.25 6.43 0.62
CA VAL A 30 12.35 6.15 -0.82
C VAL A 30 13.45 7.01 -1.42
N PHE A 31 14.51 6.37 -1.88
CA PHE A 31 15.63 7.03 -2.56
C PHE A 31 15.40 6.99 -4.07
N LEU A 32 15.29 8.17 -4.68
CA LEU A 32 15.21 8.37 -6.12
C LEU A 32 16.63 8.59 -6.64
N THR A 33 17.09 7.70 -7.51
CA THR A 33 18.50 7.63 -7.95
C THR A 33 18.68 7.88 -9.46
N GLY A 34 17.61 8.22 -10.17
CA GLY A 34 17.58 8.45 -11.61
C GLY A 34 16.72 7.38 -12.29
N ASP A 35 17.35 6.28 -12.69
CA ASP A 35 16.65 5.16 -13.37
C ASP A 35 15.88 4.27 -12.39
N TYR A 36 16.30 4.26 -11.13
CA TYR A 36 15.76 3.38 -10.10
C TYR A 36 15.34 4.16 -8.84
N ALA A 37 14.33 3.62 -8.17
CA ALA A 37 13.93 4.02 -6.84
C ALA A 37 14.16 2.85 -5.87
N TYR A 38 14.55 3.16 -4.64
CA TYR A 38 14.81 2.17 -3.60
C TYR A 38 13.99 2.50 -2.36
N LYS A 39 13.01 1.66 -2.03
CA LYS A 39 12.15 1.81 -0.86
C LYS A 39 12.67 0.95 0.28
N ILE A 40 13.00 1.60 1.39
CA ILE A 40 13.52 1.00 2.62
C ILE A 40 12.46 1.17 3.71
N LYS A 41 12.11 0.07 4.38
CA LYS A 41 11.12 0.10 5.46
C LYS A 41 11.74 0.64 6.74
N LYS A 42 11.01 1.50 7.46
CA LYS A 42 11.46 2.05 8.74
C LYS A 42 11.33 1.00 9.85
N PRO A 43 12.23 0.99 10.85
CA PRO A 43 12.17 0.03 11.97
C PRO A 43 11.11 0.46 13.01
N VAL A 44 9.84 0.40 12.63
CA VAL A 44 8.69 0.84 13.45
C VAL A 44 7.75 -0.33 13.79
N ASP A 45 6.98 -0.16 14.86
CA ASP A 45 5.87 -1.03 15.24
C ASP A 45 4.69 -0.15 15.66
N PHE A 46 3.59 -0.24 14.94
CA PHE A 46 2.35 0.50 15.19
C PHE A 46 1.20 -0.40 15.66
N GLY A 47 1.49 -1.66 16.00
CA GLY A 47 0.47 -2.65 16.39
C GLY A 47 -0.24 -3.29 15.18
N PHE A 48 -0.67 -2.50 14.20
CA PHE A 48 -1.21 -3.00 12.92
C PHE A 48 -0.12 -3.30 11.88
N LEU A 49 1.11 -2.85 12.14
CA LEU A 49 2.27 -2.99 11.27
C LEU A 49 3.51 -3.19 12.12
N ASP A 50 4.31 -4.22 11.81
CA ASP A 50 5.54 -4.50 12.56
C ASP A 50 6.74 -4.73 11.63
N PHE A 51 7.58 -3.71 11.55
CA PHE A 51 8.85 -3.68 10.84
C PHE A 51 10.04 -3.63 11.81
N SER A 52 9.83 -4.00 13.08
CA SER A 52 10.82 -3.83 14.16
C SER A 52 12.14 -4.57 13.92
N THR A 53 12.10 -5.75 13.29
CA THR A 53 13.29 -6.57 13.02
C THR A 53 13.67 -6.58 11.55
N LEU A 54 14.96 -6.82 11.28
CA LEU A 54 15.47 -6.93 9.91
C LEU A 54 14.76 -8.04 9.12
N ASP A 55 14.49 -9.19 9.75
CA ASP A 55 13.79 -10.31 9.12
C ASP A 55 12.35 -9.95 8.74
N LYS A 56 11.64 -9.19 9.59
CA LYS A 56 10.29 -8.69 9.29
C LYS A 56 10.33 -7.72 8.12
N ARG A 57 11.28 -6.79 8.10
CA ARG A 57 11.45 -5.86 6.97
C ARG A 57 11.76 -6.59 5.67
N LYS A 58 12.64 -7.59 5.71
CA LYS A 58 12.91 -8.45 4.54
C LYS A 58 11.63 -9.11 4.04
N HIS A 59 10.89 -9.76 4.95
CA HIS A 59 9.63 -10.43 4.62
C HIS A 59 8.65 -9.49 3.92
N PHE A 60 8.43 -8.29 4.45
CA PHE A 60 7.51 -7.34 3.83
C PHE A 60 8.06 -6.71 2.55
N CYS A 61 9.38 -6.58 2.38
CA CYS A 61 9.96 -6.22 1.07
C CYS A 61 9.66 -7.30 0.03
N ASP A 62 9.78 -8.58 0.40
CA ASP A 62 9.46 -9.71 -0.48
C ASP A 62 7.95 -9.73 -0.83
N GLU A 63 7.08 -9.50 0.15
CA GLU A 63 5.62 -9.40 -0.06
C GLU A 63 5.25 -8.21 -0.95
N GLU A 64 5.87 -7.05 -0.75
CA GLU A 64 5.63 -5.87 -1.58
C GLU A 64 5.97 -6.14 -3.06
N VAL A 65 7.11 -6.78 -3.33
CA VAL A 65 7.48 -7.21 -4.70
C VAL A 65 6.51 -8.25 -5.24
N ARG A 66 6.14 -9.26 -4.43
CA ARG A 66 5.19 -10.31 -4.84
C ARG A 66 3.85 -9.72 -5.25
N LEU A 67 3.30 -8.83 -4.42
CA LEU A 67 1.98 -8.25 -4.59
C LEU A 67 1.96 -7.25 -5.74
N ASN A 68 2.94 -6.36 -5.81
CA ASN A 68 2.92 -5.31 -6.83
C ASN A 68 3.23 -5.82 -8.23
N ARG A 69 4.03 -6.87 -8.40
CA ARG A 69 4.30 -7.45 -9.72
C ARG A 69 3.07 -8.00 -10.43
N ARG A 70 1.96 -8.20 -9.73
CA ARG A 70 0.68 -8.63 -10.33
C ARG A 70 0.09 -7.58 -11.27
N LEU A 71 0.32 -6.29 -10.97
CA LEU A 71 -0.21 -5.15 -11.72
C LEU A 71 0.91 -4.25 -12.31
N ALA A 72 2.10 -4.28 -11.70
CA ALA A 72 3.24 -3.44 -12.04
C ALA A 72 4.57 -4.24 -12.16
N PRO A 73 4.63 -5.33 -12.96
CA PRO A 73 5.81 -6.20 -13.05
C PRO A 73 7.06 -5.48 -13.58
N GLU A 74 6.87 -4.44 -14.40
CA GLU A 74 7.97 -3.63 -14.93
C GLU A 74 8.50 -2.60 -13.93
N ILE A 75 7.69 -2.21 -12.94
CA ILE A 75 8.08 -1.24 -11.91
C ILE A 75 8.78 -1.95 -10.75
N TYR A 76 8.26 -3.07 -10.25
CA TYR A 76 8.81 -3.76 -9.06
C TYR A 76 9.81 -4.84 -9.45
N LEU A 77 11.11 -4.56 -9.27
CA LEU A 77 12.19 -5.32 -9.89
C LEU A 77 12.75 -6.44 -9.02
N ASP A 78 13.01 -6.22 -7.73
CA ASP A 78 13.47 -7.23 -6.78
C ASP A 78 13.68 -6.61 -5.39
N VAL A 79 14.03 -7.47 -4.41
CA VAL A 79 14.54 -7.07 -3.11
C VAL A 79 16.05 -7.18 -3.13
N VAL A 80 16.74 -6.10 -2.73
CA VAL A 80 18.20 -6.02 -2.69
C VAL A 80 18.69 -5.78 -1.27
N PRO A 81 19.80 -6.42 -0.85
CA PRO A 81 20.41 -6.14 0.44
C PRO A 81 21.20 -4.82 0.39
N ILE A 82 21.29 -4.15 1.53
CA ILE A 82 22.20 -3.03 1.78
C ILE A 82 23.25 -3.56 2.75
N CYS A 83 24.50 -3.59 2.31
CA CYS A 83 25.59 -4.26 3.02
C CYS A 83 26.73 -3.29 3.37
N GLY A 84 27.65 -3.76 4.21
CA GLY A 84 28.93 -3.11 4.45
C GLY A 84 28.99 -2.36 5.79
N ASP A 85 29.63 -1.20 5.78
CA ASP A 85 29.75 -0.35 6.97
C ASP A 85 28.52 0.56 7.12
N PRO A 86 27.95 0.72 8.33
CA PRO A 86 26.78 1.59 8.54
C PRO A 86 26.92 3.04 8.05
N HIS A 87 28.14 3.58 8.01
CA HIS A 87 28.45 4.93 7.53
C HIS A 87 28.97 4.96 6.09
N SER A 88 29.19 3.80 5.48
CA SER A 88 29.52 3.66 4.06
C SER A 88 28.81 2.44 3.45
N PRO A 89 27.47 2.44 3.44
CA PRO A 89 26.68 1.32 2.98
C PRO A 89 26.76 1.16 1.45
N ARG A 90 26.55 -0.06 0.98
CA ARG A 90 26.49 -0.39 -0.45
C ARG A 90 25.29 -1.27 -0.75
N VAL A 91 24.44 -0.82 -1.67
CA VAL A 91 23.30 -1.58 -2.18
C VAL A 91 23.79 -2.69 -3.12
N GLY A 92 23.40 -3.93 -2.84
CA GLY A 92 23.90 -5.12 -3.52
C GLY A 92 25.38 -5.41 -3.26
N GLY A 93 25.97 -4.80 -2.22
CA GLY A 93 27.38 -4.96 -1.88
C GLY A 93 27.70 -6.25 -1.11
N GLU A 94 28.98 -6.46 -0.84
CA GLU A 94 29.47 -7.54 0.02
C GLU A 94 29.52 -7.13 1.50
N GLY A 95 29.66 -8.12 2.38
CA GLY A 95 29.78 -7.92 3.83
C GLY A 95 28.47 -8.14 4.59
N PRO A 96 28.41 -7.75 5.87
CA PRO A 96 27.21 -7.89 6.71
C PRO A 96 26.03 -7.14 6.11
N VAL A 97 24.85 -7.77 6.10
CA VAL A 97 23.60 -7.12 5.72
C VAL A 97 23.16 -6.19 6.84
N LEU A 98 22.94 -4.92 6.48
CA LEU A 98 22.48 -3.87 7.38
C LEU A 98 20.97 -3.63 7.24
N GLU A 99 20.44 -3.75 6.01
CA GLU A 99 19.04 -3.49 5.67
C GLU A 99 18.65 -4.14 4.33
N PHE A 100 17.36 -4.16 4.00
CA PHE A 100 16.84 -4.51 2.67
C PHE A 100 16.08 -3.35 2.03
N ALA A 101 16.12 -3.27 0.70
CA ALA A 101 15.34 -2.33 -0.08
C ALA A 101 14.55 -3.04 -1.19
N VAL A 102 13.35 -2.56 -1.46
CA VAL A 102 12.62 -2.86 -2.69
C VAL A 102 13.20 -1.97 -3.79
N ARG A 103 13.81 -2.60 -4.81
CA ARG A 103 14.30 -1.90 -5.99
C ARG A 103 13.18 -1.80 -7.03
N MET A 104 12.93 -0.59 -7.48
CA MET A 104 11.88 -0.27 -8.43
C MET A 104 12.44 0.55 -9.60
N ARG A 105 11.75 0.54 -10.75
CA ARG A 105 11.98 1.57 -11.76
C ARG A 105 11.43 2.89 -11.24
N GLN A 106 12.26 3.92 -11.30
CA GLN A 106 11.78 5.26 -11.03
C GLN A 106 10.93 5.73 -12.22
N PHE A 107 9.82 6.38 -11.93
CA PHE A 107 8.92 6.96 -12.93
C PHE A 107 8.69 8.44 -12.62
N ASP A 108 8.15 9.16 -13.60
CA ASP A 108 7.73 10.54 -13.41
C ASP A 108 6.48 10.58 -12.53
N PRO A 109 6.56 11.13 -11.31
CA PRO A 109 5.41 11.17 -10.41
C PRO A 109 4.27 12.04 -10.98
N ASP A 110 4.53 12.94 -11.92
CA ASP A 110 3.48 13.74 -12.56
C ASP A 110 2.52 12.90 -13.41
N MET A 111 2.89 11.67 -13.74
CA MET A 111 2.03 10.73 -14.46
C MET A 111 1.08 9.93 -13.56
N SER A 112 1.06 10.18 -12.25
CA SER A 112 0.04 9.60 -11.37
C SER A 112 -1.34 10.21 -11.64
N PHE A 113 -2.40 9.42 -11.49
CA PHE A 113 -3.76 9.83 -11.81
C PHE A 113 -4.22 11.04 -10.99
N ASP A 114 -3.82 11.16 -9.71
CA ASP A 114 -4.17 12.31 -8.88
C ASP A 114 -3.58 13.61 -9.44
N ARG A 115 -2.32 13.58 -9.90
CA ARG A 115 -1.66 14.77 -10.47
C ARG A 115 -2.16 15.09 -11.86
N MET A 116 -2.40 14.07 -12.70
CA MET A 116 -3.04 14.25 -14.00
C MET A 116 -4.44 14.87 -13.85
N LEU A 117 -5.21 14.44 -12.82
CA LEU A 117 -6.53 15.01 -12.53
C LEU A 117 -6.43 16.50 -12.18
N LEU A 118 -5.50 16.87 -11.28
CA LEU A 118 -5.30 18.26 -10.87
C LEU A 118 -4.86 19.16 -12.02
N ARG A 119 -4.15 18.62 -13.03
CA ARG A 119 -3.76 19.35 -14.25
C ARG A 119 -4.83 19.32 -15.36
N GLY A 120 -5.93 18.58 -15.20
CA GLY A 120 -6.96 18.43 -16.23
C GLY A 120 -6.56 17.49 -17.38
N GLU A 121 -5.54 16.64 -17.18
CA GLU A 121 -5.00 15.70 -18.16
C GLU A 121 -5.53 14.27 -17.97
N LEU A 122 -6.26 14.01 -16.89
CA LEU A 122 -6.95 12.73 -16.69
C LEU A 122 -8.24 12.67 -17.50
N HIS A 123 -8.20 11.98 -18.64
CA HIS A 123 -9.32 11.87 -19.56
C HIS A 123 -10.10 10.56 -19.40
N ALA A 124 -11.33 10.52 -19.94
CA ALA A 124 -12.18 9.33 -19.94
C ALA A 124 -11.52 8.09 -20.58
N ALA A 125 -10.58 8.28 -21.51
CA ALA A 125 -9.80 7.18 -22.09
C ALA A 125 -8.91 6.49 -21.04
N HIS A 126 -8.26 7.25 -20.14
CA HIS A 126 -7.46 6.69 -19.05
C HIS A 126 -8.34 5.93 -18.05
N MET A 127 -9.52 6.47 -17.73
CA MET A 127 -10.47 5.79 -16.83
C MET A 127 -11.02 4.50 -17.44
N ARG A 128 -11.25 4.46 -18.76
CA ARG A 128 -11.63 3.24 -19.46
C ARG A 128 -10.53 2.18 -19.37
N LEU A 129 -9.27 2.56 -19.63
CA LEU A 129 -8.13 1.65 -19.49
C LEU A 129 -7.99 1.14 -18.04
N ALA A 130 -8.18 2.00 -17.04
CA ALA A 130 -8.16 1.60 -15.64
C ALA A 130 -9.26 0.57 -15.34
N ALA A 131 -10.49 0.80 -15.80
CA ALA A 131 -11.59 -0.12 -15.61
C ALA A 131 -11.34 -1.48 -16.29
N GLU A 132 -10.79 -1.48 -17.51
CA GLU A 132 -10.41 -2.71 -18.24
C GLU A 132 -9.31 -3.48 -17.53
N THR A 133 -8.24 -2.81 -17.07
CA THR A 133 -7.14 -3.40 -16.30
C THR A 133 -7.66 -4.03 -15.00
N LEU A 134 -8.46 -3.28 -14.23
CA LEU A 134 -8.98 -3.75 -12.94
C LEU A 134 -9.97 -4.89 -13.10
N ALA A 135 -10.87 -4.83 -14.08
CA ALA A 135 -11.82 -5.91 -14.36
C ALA A 135 -11.10 -7.21 -14.74
N GLY A 136 -10.05 -7.13 -15.56
CA GLY A 136 -9.20 -8.29 -15.90
C GLY A 136 -8.48 -8.83 -14.66
N PHE A 137 -7.83 -7.95 -13.89
CA PHE A 137 -7.15 -8.32 -12.66
C PHE A 137 -8.08 -9.02 -11.65
N HIS A 138 -9.27 -8.46 -11.39
CA HIS A 138 -10.27 -9.03 -10.48
C HIS A 138 -10.79 -10.40 -10.93
N ALA A 139 -10.93 -10.60 -12.25
CA ALA A 139 -11.39 -11.87 -12.80
C ALA A 139 -10.35 -12.99 -12.60
N ASP A 140 -9.07 -12.66 -12.78
CA ASP A 140 -7.97 -13.65 -12.84
C ASP A 140 -7.29 -13.89 -11.48
N ILE A 141 -7.33 -12.92 -10.56
CA ILE A 141 -6.63 -13.04 -9.27
C ILE A 141 -7.32 -14.04 -8.34
N ALA A 142 -6.55 -14.57 -7.39
CA ALA A 142 -6.97 -15.61 -6.47
C ALA A 142 -8.26 -15.24 -5.72
N VAL A 143 -9.18 -16.22 -5.65
CA VAL A 143 -10.34 -16.20 -4.75
C VAL A 143 -9.87 -16.49 -3.32
N ALA A 144 -10.48 -15.83 -2.34
CA ALA A 144 -10.20 -16.12 -0.94
C ALA A 144 -10.42 -17.61 -0.61
N PRO A 145 -9.53 -18.25 0.17
CA PRO A 145 -9.72 -19.65 0.56
C PRO A 145 -11.03 -19.86 1.34
N ASP A 146 -11.74 -20.95 1.06
CA ASP A 146 -13.03 -21.26 1.71
C ASP A 146 -12.94 -21.30 3.25
N ASN A 147 -11.80 -21.73 3.78
CA ASN A 147 -11.51 -21.86 5.21
C ASN A 147 -10.99 -20.56 5.87
N SER A 148 -10.90 -19.45 5.13
CA SER A 148 -10.53 -18.15 5.67
C SER A 148 -11.74 -17.43 6.28
N ASP A 149 -11.52 -16.33 6.99
CA ASP A 149 -12.57 -15.42 7.45
C ASP A 149 -12.68 -14.15 6.58
N PHE A 150 -11.90 -14.06 5.51
CA PHE A 150 -11.88 -12.91 4.61
C PHE A 150 -13.26 -12.61 4.02
N GLY A 151 -13.62 -11.33 4.01
CA GLY A 151 -14.93 -10.86 3.55
C GLY A 151 -16.12 -11.27 4.42
N ALA A 152 -15.92 -11.93 5.57
CA ALA A 152 -17.00 -12.12 6.53
C ALA A 152 -17.50 -10.75 7.02
N PRO A 153 -18.82 -10.55 7.26
CA PRO A 153 -19.36 -9.25 7.69
C PRO A 153 -18.66 -8.65 8.92
N GLN A 154 -18.21 -9.51 9.83
CA GLN A 154 -17.45 -9.09 11.02
C GLN A 154 -16.07 -8.54 10.65
N GLN A 155 -15.36 -9.19 9.70
CA GLN A 155 -14.04 -8.73 9.24
C GLN A 155 -14.14 -7.46 8.39
N VAL A 156 -15.15 -7.36 7.52
CA VAL A 156 -15.41 -6.15 6.72
C VAL A 156 -15.66 -4.94 7.62
N CYS A 157 -16.38 -5.13 8.72
CA CYS A 157 -16.72 -4.06 9.65
C CYS A 157 -15.63 -3.79 10.71
N ARG A 158 -14.65 -4.68 10.86
CA ARG A 158 -13.60 -4.57 11.87
C ARG A 158 -12.82 -3.25 11.81
N PRO A 159 -12.26 -2.80 10.66
CA PRO A 159 -11.51 -1.54 10.61
C PRO A 159 -12.39 -0.32 10.91
N VAL A 160 -13.70 -0.40 10.62
CA VAL A 160 -14.65 0.66 10.97
C VAL A 160 -14.82 0.75 12.49
N ILE A 161 -14.98 -0.38 13.16
CA ILE A 161 -15.09 -0.45 14.63
C ILE A 161 -13.79 0.02 15.28
N GLU A 162 -12.63 -0.44 14.80
CA GLU A 162 -11.32 -0.04 15.32
C GLU A 162 -11.11 1.49 15.22
N ASN A 163 -11.54 2.12 14.12
CA ASN A 163 -11.50 3.58 14.00
C ASN A 163 -12.35 4.29 15.06
N PHE A 164 -13.57 3.80 15.32
CA PHE A 164 -14.43 4.38 16.36
C PHE A 164 -13.86 4.14 17.77
N ASP A 165 -13.32 2.95 18.04
CA ASP A 165 -12.64 2.65 19.31
C ASP A 165 -11.49 3.64 19.56
N THR A 166 -10.65 3.92 18.56
CA THR A 166 -9.59 4.94 18.66
C THR A 166 -10.16 6.34 18.87
N LEU A 167 -11.22 6.73 18.13
CA LEU A 167 -11.85 8.04 18.31
C LEU A 167 -12.38 8.22 19.74
N HIS A 168 -13.09 7.23 20.28
CA HIS A 168 -13.64 7.28 21.64
C HIS A 168 -12.56 7.27 22.71
N GLN A 169 -11.50 6.49 22.55
CA GLN A 169 -10.48 6.31 23.57
C GLN A 169 -9.43 7.43 23.57
N GLU A 170 -9.02 7.90 22.39
CA GLU A 170 -7.88 8.80 22.25
C GLU A 170 -8.29 10.24 21.92
N ILE A 171 -9.38 10.44 21.15
CA ILE A 171 -9.73 11.75 20.60
C ILE A 171 -10.85 12.42 21.40
N GLU A 172 -11.95 11.73 21.68
CA GLU A 172 -13.08 12.29 22.43
C GLU A 172 -12.72 12.90 23.80
N PRO A 173 -11.77 12.37 24.58
CA PRO A 173 -11.33 13.01 25.83
C PRO A 173 -10.66 14.37 25.61
N LEU A 174 -10.13 14.62 24.40
CA LEU A 174 -9.45 15.86 24.02
C LEU A 174 -10.39 16.85 23.32
N LEU A 175 -11.59 16.41 22.90
CA LEU A 175 -12.58 17.23 22.24
C LEU A 175 -13.50 17.92 23.26
N ASP A 176 -13.63 19.24 23.16
CA ASP A 176 -14.62 20.05 23.90
C ASP A 176 -15.78 20.50 22.98
N ASP A 177 -16.19 19.61 22.08
CA ASP A 177 -17.27 19.84 21.12
C ASP A 177 -18.32 18.72 21.24
N ALA A 178 -19.46 19.07 21.83
CA ALA A 178 -20.56 18.12 22.03
C ALA A 178 -21.29 17.76 20.73
N GLU A 179 -21.32 18.67 19.75
CA GLU A 179 -21.93 18.41 18.45
C GLU A 179 -21.09 17.40 17.67
N LEU A 180 -19.77 17.57 17.68
CA LEU A 180 -18.85 16.63 17.04
C LEU A 180 -18.93 15.24 17.68
N LYS A 181 -19.00 15.13 19.01
CA LYS A 181 -19.18 13.85 19.71
C LYS A 181 -20.50 13.17 19.34
N ALA A 182 -21.59 13.94 19.28
CA ALA A 182 -22.87 13.41 18.81
C ALA A 182 -22.78 12.90 17.37
N HIS A 183 -22.08 13.62 16.50
CA HIS A 183 -21.87 13.22 15.11
C HIS A 183 -21.05 11.93 14.98
N ILE A 184 -20.00 11.75 15.79
CA ILE A 184 -19.23 10.50 15.85
C ILE A 184 -20.14 9.32 16.24
N ALA A 185 -20.95 9.48 17.30
CA ALA A 185 -21.87 8.44 17.74
C ALA A 185 -22.95 8.11 16.69
N GLU A 186 -23.46 9.12 15.97
CA GLU A 186 -24.40 8.92 14.86
C GLU A 186 -23.77 8.13 13.70
N LEU A 187 -22.54 8.48 13.32
CA LEU A 187 -21.78 7.78 12.27
C LEU A 187 -21.46 6.33 12.67
N GLU A 188 -21.11 6.09 13.93
CA GLU A 188 -20.89 4.74 14.46
C GLU A 188 -22.17 3.90 14.37
N ALA A 189 -23.28 4.43 14.91
CA ALA A 189 -24.56 3.75 14.88
C ALA A 189 -25.03 3.45 13.44
N TRP A 190 -24.84 4.41 12.53
CA TRP A 190 -25.14 4.24 11.11
C TRP A 190 -24.29 3.12 10.48
N SER A 191 -22.98 3.12 10.75
CA SER A 191 -22.04 2.13 10.20
C SER A 191 -22.35 0.72 10.68
N LEU A 192 -22.59 0.56 11.98
CA LEU A 192 -22.99 -0.72 12.56
C LEU A 192 -24.35 -1.20 12.02
N ASN A 193 -25.28 -0.28 11.78
CA ASN A 193 -26.57 -0.62 11.18
C ASN A 193 -26.45 -1.01 9.70
N ALA A 194 -25.62 -0.33 8.93
CA ALA A 194 -25.31 -0.67 7.55
C ALA A 194 -24.72 -2.08 7.46
N ASN A 195 -23.75 -2.42 8.31
CA ASN A 195 -23.17 -3.76 8.36
C ASN A 195 -24.21 -4.84 8.67
N ARG A 196 -25.10 -4.62 9.66
CA ARG A 196 -26.20 -5.56 9.97
C ARG A 196 -27.15 -5.73 8.79
N THR A 197 -27.50 -4.63 8.12
CA THR A 197 -28.43 -4.63 6.98
C THR A 197 -27.84 -5.35 5.76
N LEU A 198 -26.54 -5.19 5.53
CA LEU A 198 -25.82 -5.76 4.39
C LEU A 198 -25.20 -7.13 4.69
N ALA A 199 -25.32 -7.66 5.91
CA ALA A 199 -24.63 -8.88 6.33
C ALA A 199 -24.94 -10.10 5.44
N GLU A 200 -26.18 -10.22 4.95
CA GLU A 200 -26.56 -11.28 4.01
C GLU A 200 -25.89 -11.08 2.64
N THR A 201 -25.94 -9.85 2.12
CA THR A 201 -25.29 -9.50 0.85
C THR A 201 -23.78 -9.77 0.91
N LEU A 202 -23.11 -9.37 1.99
CA LEU A 202 -21.68 -9.62 2.20
C LEU A 202 -21.37 -11.13 2.22
N ARG A 203 -22.19 -11.93 2.91
CA ARG A 203 -22.06 -13.40 2.92
C ARG A 203 -22.28 -14.00 1.53
N GLN A 204 -23.31 -13.57 0.82
CA GLN A 204 -23.60 -14.02 -0.55
C GLN A 204 -22.43 -13.70 -1.49
N ARG A 205 -21.85 -12.50 -1.41
CA ARG A 205 -20.71 -12.10 -2.25
C ARG A 205 -19.48 -12.95 -1.97
N ARG A 206 -19.24 -13.26 -0.70
CA ARG A 206 -18.20 -14.21 -0.29
C ARG A 206 -18.41 -15.59 -0.90
N GLU A 207 -19.61 -16.16 -0.77
CA GLU A 207 -19.95 -17.47 -1.34
C GLU A 207 -19.86 -17.51 -2.87
N GLN A 208 -20.08 -16.37 -3.54
CA GLN A 208 -19.97 -16.22 -4.99
C GLN A 208 -18.53 -15.98 -5.47
N GLY A 209 -17.54 -15.98 -4.57
CA GLY A 209 -16.13 -15.82 -4.93
C GLY A 209 -15.75 -14.38 -5.33
N PHE A 210 -16.44 -13.37 -4.81
CA PHE A 210 -16.08 -11.96 -5.04
C PHE A 210 -15.02 -11.42 -4.09
N ILE A 211 -14.62 -12.18 -3.07
CA ILE A 211 -13.49 -11.84 -2.21
C ILE A 211 -12.21 -12.32 -2.90
N ARG A 212 -11.33 -11.36 -3.21
CA ARG A 212 -10.14 -11.55 -4.04
C ARG A 212 -8.92 -10.97 -3.33
N GLU A 213 -7.72 -11.45 -3.67
CA GLU A 213 -6.47 -10.79 -3.21
C GLU A 213 -6.28 -9.50 -4.02
N CYS A 214 -7.07 -8.47 -3.74
CA CYS A 214 -7.08 -7.19 -4.41
C CYS A 214 -5.79 -6.37 -4.19
N HIS A 215 -5.77 -5.10 -4.61
CA HIS A 215 -4.70 -4.13 -4.31
C HIS A 215 -4.73 -3.69 -2.84
N GLY A 216 -5.93 -3.43 -2.31
CA GLY A 216 -6.16 -3.09 -0.89
C GLY A 216 -5.89 -1.63 -0.50
N ASP A 217 -5.42 -0.81 -1.44
CA ASP A 217 -5.20 0.65 -1.26
C ASP A 217 -5.28 1.39 -2.61
N LEU A 218 -6.33 1.11 -3.39
CA LEU A 218 -6.45 1.56 -4.77
C LEU A 218 -7.11 2.94 -4.88
N HIS A 219 -6.32 4.00 -4.73
CA HIS A 219 -6.75 5.38 -4.98
C HIS A 219 -5.91 6.05 -6.08
N LEU A 220 -6.31 7.22 -6.57
CA LEU A 220 -5.67 7.89 -7.71
C LEU A 220 -4.15 8.14 -7.56
N ARG A 221 -3.61 8.25 -6.34
CA ARG A 221 -2.15 8.38 -6.15
C ARG A 221 -1.38 7.08 -6.44
N ASN A 222 -2.07 5.94 -6.40
CA ASN A 222 -1.54 4.59 -6.58
C ASN A 222 -1.88 4.03 -7.98
N ILE A 223 -2.16 4.92 -8.94
CA ILE A 223 -2.37 4.57 -10.34
C ILE A 223 -1.50 5.47 -11.21
N LEU A 224 -0.65 4.85 -12.03
CA LEU A 224 0.30 5.51 -12.92
C LEU A 224 -0.14 5.33 -14.38
N TYR A 225 -0.05 6.39 -15.19
CA TYR A 225 -0.09 6.26 -16.65
C TYR A 225 1.34 6.22 -17.21
N TRP A 226 1.79 5.05 -17.65
CA TRP A 226 3.17 4.88 -18.13
C TRP A 226 3.22 3.96 -19.35
N GLN A 227 4.02 4.35 -20.35
CA GLN A 227 4.14 3.63 -21.63
C GLN A 227 2.78 3.30 -22.28
N GLN A 228 1.84 4.26 -22.24
CA GLN A 228 0.47 4.11 -22.73
C GLN A 228 -0.40 3.07 -22.00
N ALA A 229 0.06 2.56 -20.85
CA ALA A 229 -0.67 1.65 -19.99
C ALA A 229 -1.07 2.31 -18.66
N VAL A 230 -2.14 1.79 -18.06
CA VAL A 230 -2.53 2.13 -16.68
C VAL A 230 -1.98 1.07 -15.75
N ILE A 231 -1.20 1.49 -14.76
CA ILE A 231 -0.45 0.62 -13.86
C ILE A 231 -0.80 1.01 -12.42
N PRO A 232 -1.68 0.24 -11.75
CA PRO A 232 -1.82 0.30 -10.30
C PRO A 232 -0.53 -0.16 -9.61
N PHE A 233 -0.12 0.53 -8.56
CA PHE A 233 1.11 0.27 -7.83
C PHE A 233 0.97 0.65 -6.35
N ASP A 234 1.89 0.17 -5.52
CA ASP A 234 1.88 0.31 -4.05
C ASP A 234 0.73 -0.46 -3.37
N CYS A 235 0.53 -1.73 -3.78
CA CYS A 235 -0.38 -2.67 -3.12
C CYS A 235 -0.04 -2.83 -1.63
N LEU A 236 -1.06 -2.90 -0.77
CA LEU A 236 -0.90 -3.04 0.68
C LEU A 236 -0.33 -4.41 1.07
N GLU A 237 0.90 -4.44 1.59
CA GLU A 237 1.64 -5.68 1.84
C GLU A 237 1.46 -6.26 3.25
N PHE A 238 1.09 -5.43 4.23
CA PHE A 238 1.26 -5.80 5.63
C PHE A 238 0.05 -6.44 6.31
N ASP A 239 -1.17 -6.12 5.90
CA ASP A 239 -2.39 -6.73 6.45
C ASP A 239 -3.19 -7.46 5.37
N PRO A 240 -3.18 -8.81 5.36
CA PRO A 240 -4.01 -9.60 4.46
C PRO A 240 -5.49 -9.24 4.50
N GLN A 241 -6.05 -8.85 5.65
CA GLN A 241 -7.47 -8.52 5.80
C GLN A 241 -7.86 -7.26 5.02
N LEU A 242 -6.90 -6.37 4.73
CA LEU A 242 -7.13 -5.15 3.97
C LEU A 242 -6.96 -5.34 2.45
N ARG A 243 -6.41 -6.49 2.01
CA ARG A 243 -6.27 -6.81 0.57
C ARG A 243 -7.11 -8.01 0.13
N TRP A 244 -7.47 -8.93 1.01
CA TRP A 244 -8.45 -9.98 0.75
C TRP A 244 -9.86 -9.43 0.95
N ILE A 245 -10.26 -8.59 0.02
CA ILE A 245 -11.49 -7.79 0.09
C ILE A 245 -12.40 -8.08 -1.10
N ASP A 246 -13.63 -7.60 -1.00
CA ASP A 246 -14.55 -7.65 -2.11
C ASP A 246 -14.10 -6.73 -3.26
N VAL A 247 -14.18 -7.21 -4.50
CA VAL A 247 -13.85 -6.39 -5.69
C VAL A 247 -14.64 -5.08 -5.77
N MET A 248 -15.88 -5.04 -5.27
CA MET A 248 -16.65 -3.80 -5.19
C MET A 248 -16.14 -2.87 -4.09
N SER A 249 -15.60 -3.42 -3.00
CA SER A 249 -14.98 -2.61 -1.95
C SER A 249 -13.73 -1.91 -2.46
N GLU A 250 -12.93 -2.58 -3.29
CA GLU A 250 -11.77 -1.97 -3.95
C GLU A 250 -12.21 -0.85 -4.91
N LEU A 251 -13.22 -1.09 -5.74
CA LEU A 251 -13.70 -0.06 -6.69
C LEU A 251 -14.35 1.13 -5.99
N ALA A 252 -14.98 0.94 -4.82
CA ALA A 252 -15.58 2.02 -4.05
C ALA A 252 -14.54 2.93 -3.36
N PHE A 253 -13.29 2.48 -3.25
CA PHE A 253 -12.20 3.25 -2.66
C PHE A 253 -11.54 4.23 -3.66
N LEU A 254 -11.73 3.99 -4.97
CA LEU A 254 -11.20 4.80 -6.08
C LEU A 254 -11.99 6.08 -6.33
#